data_AF-A0A941V1J9-F1
#
_entry.id   AF-A0A941V1J9-F1
#
_cell.length_a   1.000
_cell.length_b   1.000
_cell.length_c   1.000
_cell.angle_alpha   90.00
_cell.angle_beta   90.00
_cell.angle_gamma   90.00
#
_symmetry.space_group_name_H-M   'P 1'
#
loop_
_entity.id
_entity.type
_entity.pdbx_description
1 polymer ?
#
loop_
_entity_poly.entity_id
_entity_poly.type
_entity_poly.pdbx_seq_one_letter_code
_entity_poly.pdbx_strand_id
1 'polypeptide(L)'
;MRLSQASLEGEHLHRAPAWLRVPYEYIVLYGGLLLFAIVCLAWSLPAALLYPLLPRRVAAPLGQFAIMAGWRFYLCVLQLTGIVRLDLSALDGLRDERGLIIAPNHPSLIDVVLLASRLPHVTCIMKAEIWDNILLGG
;
A
#
# COMPACT_ATOMS: atom_id res chain seq x y z
N MET A 1 -8.26 -16.80 16.28
CA MET A 1 -7.34 -17.97 16.24
C MET A 1 -6.18 -17.84 15.24
N ARG A 2 -6.26 -17.05 14.14
CA ARG A 2 -5.13 -16.82 13.19
C ARG A 2 -4.04 -15.86 13.67
N LEU A 3 -4.34 -14.96 14.62
CA LEU A 3 -3.35 -13.99 15.14
C LEU A 3 -2.25 -14.62 15.99
N SER A 4 -2.51 -15.78 16.62
CA SER A 4 -1.52 -16.46 17.47
C SER A 4 -0.45 -17.21 16.66
N GLN A 5 -0.74 -17.63 15.43
CA GLN A 5 0.24 -18.39 14.62
C GLN A 5 1.21 -17.48 13.87
N ALA A 6 0.74 -16.34 13.35
CA ALA A 6 1.62 -15.35 12.71
C ALA A 6 2.63 -14.73 13.69
N SER A 7 2.27 -14.59 14.97
CA SER A 7 3.20 -14.11 16.00
C SER A 7 4.30 -15.12 16.33
N LEU A 8 4.02 -16.43 16.22
CA LEU A 8 4.99 -17.51 16.47
C LEU A 8 5.94 -17.71 15.27
N GLU A 9 5.45 -17.62 14.03
CA GLU A 9 6.29 -17.72 12.83
C GLU A 9 7.32 -16.57 12.73
N GLY A 10 6.92 -15.34 13.08
CA GLY A 10 7.83 -14.19 13.11
C GLY A 10 8.94 -14.29 14.17
N GLU A 11 8.68 -14.91 15.32
CA GLU A 11 9.71 -15.15 16.34
C GLU A 11 10.69 -16.26 15.96
N HIS A 12 10.24 -17.29 15.24
CA HIS A 12 11.11 -18.36 14.74
C HIS A 12 12.08 -17.88 13.66
N LEU A 13 11.64 -16.99 12.77
CA LEU A 13 12.52 -16.36 11.79
C LEU A 13 13.60 -15.49 12.48
N HIS A 14 13.25 -14.82 13.59
CA HIS A 14 14.18 -14.07 14.42
C HIS A 14 15.19 -14.92 15.22
N ARG A 15 15.13 -16.26 15.15
CA ARG A 15 16.14 -17.18 15.71
C ARG A 15 16.94 -17.99 14.68
N ALA A 16 16.58 -17.95 13.39
CA ALA A 16 17.32 -18.63 12.33
C ALA A 16 18.75 -18.07 12.16
N PRO A 17 19.75 -18.81 11.69
CA PRO A 17 21.07 -18.23 11.47
C PRO A 17 21.05 -17.18 10.34
N ALA A 18 21.85 -16.11 10.44
CA ALA A 18 21.76 -14.93 9.58
C ALA A 18 21.82 -15.22 8.07
N TRP A 19 22.55 -16.27 7.66
CA TRP A 19 22.70 -16.69 6.27
C TRP A 19 21.41 -17.23 5.63
N LEU A 20 20.43 -17.67 6.41
CA LEU A 20 19.10 -18.09 5.94
C LEU A 20 18.09 -16.94 5.92
N ARG A 21 18.26 -15.95 6.80
CA ARG A 21 17.36 -14.79 6.87
C ARG A 21 17.56 -13.82 5.74
N VAL A 22 18.82 -13.47 5.45
CA VAL A 22 19.17 -12.52 4.41
C VAL A 22 18.55 -12.89 3.04
N PRO A 23 18.73 -14.12 2.49
CA PRO A 23 18.12 -14.45 1.21
C PRO A 23 16.58 -14.45 1.26
N TYR A 24 15.98 -14.84 2.39
CA TYR A 24 14.53 -14.79 2.57
C TYR A 24 14.00 -13.35 2.59
N GLU A 25 14.65 -12.45 3.33
CA GLU A 25 14.33 -11.02 3.36
C GLU A 25 14.45 -10.39 1.95
N TYR A 26 15.48 -10.75 1.19
CA TYR A 26 15.62 -10.33 -0.21
C TYR A 26 14.47 -10.85 -1.09
N ILE A 27 14.10 -12.13 -0.97
CA ILE A 27 12.99 -12.70 -1.73
C ILE A 27 11.69 -11.96 -1.42
N VAL A 28 11.43 -11.66 -0.14
CA VAL A 28 10.23 -10.93 0.27
C VAL A 28 10.27 -9.48 -0.20
N LEU A 29 11.42 -8.81 -0.17
CA LEU A 29 11.57 -7.45 -0.68
C LEU A 29 11.32 -7.39 -2.20
N TYR A 30 12.00 -8.22 -2.98
CA TYR A 30 11.85 -8.24 -4.44
C TYR A 30 10.48 -8.76 -4.87
N GLY A 31 9.94 -9.76 -4.18
CA GLY A 31 8.58 -10.25 -4.39
C GLY A 31 7.54 -9.19 -4.07
N GLY A 32 7.74 -8.43 -2.99
CA GLY A 32 6.92 -7.27 -2.64
C GLY A 32 7.00 -6.16 -3.68
N LEU A 33 8.19 -5.86 -4.22
CA LEU A 33 8.35 -4.87 -5.29
C LEU A 33 7.67 -5.32 -6.59
N LEU A 34 7.81 -6.58 -6.96
CA LEU A 34 7.15 -7.17 -8.12
C LEU A 34 5.63 -7.12 -7.97
N LEU A 35 5.11 -7.50 -6.81
CA LEU A 35 3.68 -7.43 -6.52
C LEU A 35 3.16 -5.99 -6.59
N PHE A 36 3.92 -5.03 -6.04
CA PHE A 36 3.60 -3.61 -6.14
C PHE A 36 3.47 -3.17 -7.61
N ALA A 37 4.44 -3.53 -8.44
CA ALA A 37 4.40 -3.22 -9.87
C ALA A 37 3.19 -3.86 -10.56
N ILE A 38 2.90 -5.14 -10.27
CA ILE A 38 1.74 -5.85 -10.85
C ILE A 38 0.43 -5.16 -10.45
N VAL A 39 0.25 -4.82 -9.18
CA VAL A 39 -0.97 -4.14 -8.70
C VAL A 39 -1.14 -2.78 -9.39
N CYS A 40 -0.05 -2.01 -9.52
CA CYS A 40 -0.05 -0.75 -10.24
C CYS A 40 -0.44 -0.93 -11.72
N LEU A 41 0.19 -1.86 -12.44
CA LEU A 41 -0.13 -2.10 -13.85
C LEU A 41 -1.56 -2.63 -14.04
N ALA A 42 -2.00 -3.53 -13.17
CA ALA A 42 -3.33 -4.13 -13.21
C ALA A 42 -4.44 -3.10 -13.03
N TRP A 43 -4.19 -1.98 -12.34
CA TRP A 43 -5.15 -0.89 -12.22
C TRP A 43 -4.95 0.22 -13.26
N SER A 44 -3.70 0.64 -13.51
CA SER A 44 -3.40 1.73 -14.45
C SER A 44 -3.83 1.41 -15.88
N LEU A 45 -3.72 0.16 -16.33
CA LEU A 45 -4.13 -0.23 -17.69
C LEU A 45 -5.66 -0.14 -17.88
N PRO A 46 -6.51 -0.76 -17.03
CA PRO A 46 -7.95 -0.54 -17.08
C PRO A 46 -8.35 0.92 -16.87
N ALA A 47 -7.70 1.63 -15.94
CA ALA A 47 -8.02 3.03 -15.67
C ALA A 47 -7.77 3.92 -16.89
N ALA A 48 -6.63 3.76 -17.57
CA ALA A 48 -6.31 4.49 -18.80
C ALA A 48 -7.32 4.20 -19.93
N LEU A 49 -7.81 2.95 -20.02
CA LEU A 49 -8.79 2.55 -21.01
C LEU A 49 -10.22 3.01 -20.68
N LEU A 50 -10.61 3.00 -19.40
CA LEU A 50 -11.94 3.38 -18.91
C LEU A 50 -12.11 4.90 -18.76
N TYR A 51 -11.03 5.65 -18.50
CA TYR A 51 -11.06 7.11 -18.32
C TYR A 51 -11.71 7.88 -19.49
N PRO A 52 -11.48 7.56 -20.77
CA PRO A 52 -12.16 8.23 -21.88
C PRO A 52 -13.65 7.84 -22.04
N LEU A 53 -14.08 6.68 -21.50
CA LEU A 53 -15.47 6.22 -21.63
C LEU A 53 -16.38 6.61 -20.46
N LEU A 54 -15.82 6.92 -19.28
CA LEU A 54 -16.61 7.12 -18.07
C LEU A 54 -16.72 8.60 -17.65
N PRO A 55 -17.92 9.09 -17.30
CA PRO A 55 -18.07 10.43 -16.72
C PRO A 55 -17.32 10.55 -15.39
N ARG A 56 -16.61 11.67 -15.20
CA ARG A 56 -15.75 11.96 -14.04
C ARG A 56 -16.41 11.73 -12.67
N ARG A 57 -17.74 11.84 -12.59
CA ARG A 57 -18.53 11.62 -11.37
C ARG A 57 -18.50 10.18 -10.86
N VAL A 58 -18.33 9.20 -11.76
CA VAL A 58 -18.29 7.76 -11.42
C VAL A 58 -16.87 7.22 -11.44
N ALA A 59 -16.02 7.73 -12.33
CA ALA A 59 -14.62 7.31 -12.44
C ALA A 59 -13.82 7.57 -11.16
N ALA A 60 -14.02 8.72 -10.51
CA ALA A 60 -13.27 9.09 -9.30
C ALA A 60 -13.55 8.16 -8.09
N PRO A 61 -14.81 7.95 -7.64
CA PRO A 61 -15.07 7.07 -6.51
C PRO A 61 -14.75 5.60 -6.80
N LEU A 62 -14.98 5.15 -8.05
CA LEU A 62 -14.62 3.79 -8.46
C LEU A 62 -13.10 3.59 -8.42
N GLY A 63 -12.34 4.56 -8.90
CA GLY A 63 -10.88 4.50 -8.87
C GLY A 63 -10.30 4.57 -7.47
N GLN A 64 -10.82 5.45 -6.62
CA GLN A 64 -10.45 5.47 -5.20
C GLN A 64 -10.71 4.12 -4.52
N PHE A 65 -11.87 3.52 -4.78
CA PHE A 65 -12.21 2.20 -4.24
C PHE A 65 -11.27 1.10 -4.74
N ALA A 66 -10.97 1.07 -6.03
CA ALA A 66 -10.11 0.06 -6.61
C ALA A 66 -8.65 0.20 -6.15
N ILE A 67 -8.13 1.43 -6.09
CA ILE A 67 -6.81 1.74 -5.53
C ILE A 67 -6.74 1.30 -4.07
N MET A 68 -7.75 1.66 -3.27
CA MET A 68 -7.86 1.24 -1.87
C MET A 68 -7.87 -0.30 -1.75
N ALA A 69 -8.66 -1.00 -2.55
CA ALA A 69 -8.73 -2.46 -2.55
C ALA A 69 -7.38 -3.10 -2.95
N GLY A 70 -6.71 -2.56 -3.96
CA GLY A 70 -5.38 -3.00 -4.40
C GLY A 70 -4.32 -2.84 -3.32
N TRP A 71 -4.27 -1.67 -2.66
CA TRP A 71 -3.35 -1.45 -1.55
C TRP A 71 -3.64 -2.31 -0.34
N ARG A 72 -4.92 -2.53 0.01
CA ARG A 72 -5.30 -3.45 1.09
C ARG A 72 -4.83 -4.87 0.79
N PHE A 73 -4.99 -5.33 -0.45
CA PHE A 73 -4.50 -6.64 -0.87
C PHE A 73 -2.97 -6.71 -0.76
N TYR A 74 -2.26 -5.71 -1.28
CA TYR A 74 -0.81 -5.61 -1.20
C TYR A 74 -0.28 -5.69 0.24
N LEU A 75 -0.83 -4.88 1.15
CA LEU A 75 -0.45 -4.87 2.57
C LEU A 75 -0.85 -6.16 3.29
N CYS A 76 -1.92 -6.83 2.87
CA CYS A 76 -2.29 -8.14 3.39
C CYS A 76 -1.23 -9.18 3.01
N VAL A 77 -0.81 -9.23 1.75
CA VAL A 77 0.24 -10.14 1.28
C VAL A 77 1.56 -9.87 1.98
N LEU A 78 1.96 -8.60 2.14
CA LEU A 78 3.17 -8.25 2.90
C LEU A 78 3.10 -8.70 4.35
N GLN A 79 1.97 -8.52 5.04
CA GLN A 79 1.81 -9.00 6.42
C GLN A 79 1.82 -10.53 6.52
N LEU A 80 1.31 -11.24 5.50
CA LEU A 80 1.37 -12.70 5.45
C LEU A 80 2.80 -13.24 5.34
N THR A 81 3.75 -12.43 4.85
CA THR A 81 5.17 -12.82 4.84
C THR A 81 5.81 -12.86 6.24
N GLY A 82 5.13 -12.32 7.26
CA GLY A 82 5.62 -12.35 8.65
C GLY A 82 6.79 -11.40 8.96
N ILE A 83 7.43 -10.81 7.94
CA ILE A 83 8.52 -9.83 8.10
C ILE A 83 7.97 -8.46 8.49
N VAL A 84 6.88 -8.04 7.85
CA VAL A 84 6.31 -6.70 8.05
C VAL A 84 5.14 -6.77 9.01
N ARG A 85 5.21 -6.04 10.13
CA ARG A 85 4.11 -5.85 11.07
C ARG A 85 3.54 -4.44 10.90
N LEU A 86 2.28 -4.35 10.52
CA LEU A 86 1.58 -3.07 10.32
C LEU A 86 0.45 -2.96 11.32
N ASP A 87 0.47 -1.91 12.14
CA ASP A 87 -0.68 -1.52 12.94
C ASP A 87 -1.41 -0.37 12.25
N LEU A 88 -2.57 -0.70 11.67
CA LEU A 88 -3.43 0.26 10.96
C LEU A 88 -4.67 0.64 11.79
N SER A 89 -4.76 0.16 13.04
CA SER A 89 -5.93 0.37 13.89
C SER A 89 -6.15 1.85 14.18
N ALA A 90 -5.06 2.60 14.33
CA ALA A 90 -5.12 4.05 14.46
C ALA A 90 -5.77 4.69 13.22
N LEU A 91 -5.34 4.33 12.01
CA LEU A 91 -5.89 4.89 10.77
C LEU A 91 -7.37 4.56 10.57
N ASP A 92 -7.81 3.37 11.00
CA ASP A 92 -9.23 2.98 10.91
C ASP A 92 -10.13 3.93 11.72
N GLY A 93 -9.65 4.46 12.85
CA GLY A 93 -10.37 5.44 13.66
C GLY A 93 -10.44 6.84 13.04
N LEU A 94 -9.51 7.19 12.15
CA LEU A 94 -9.48 8.49 11.46
C LEU A 94 -10.25 8.47 10.13
N ARG A 95 -10.83 7.33 9.74
CA ARG A 95 -11.53 7.17 8.45
C ARG A 95 -12.78 8.04 8.31
N ASP A 96 -13.52 8.22 9.40
CA ASP A 96 -14.79 8.96 9.41
C ASP A 96 -14.61 10.44 9.78
N GLU A 97 -13.41 10.84 10.19
CA GLU A 97 -13.08 12.22 10.54
C GLU A 97 -12.96 13.11 9.30
N ARG A 98 -13.51 14.33 9.37
CA ARG A 98 -13.47 15.32 8.29
C ARG A 98 -12.55 16.48 8.65
N GLY A 99 -11.81 17.00 7.67
CA GLY A 99 -10.93 18.16 7.88
C GLY A 99 -9.60 17.84 8.58
N LEU A 100 -9.12 16.61 8.43
CA LEU A 100 -7.88 16.14 9.02
C LEU A 100 -6.67 16.44 8.12
N ILE A 101 -5.57 16.89 8.72
CA ILE A 101 -4.26 16.98 8.06
C ILE A 101 -3.37 15.88 8.64
N ILE A 102 -2.88 14.99 7.77
CA ILE A 102 -1.97 13.92 8.15
C ILE A 102 -0.57 14.30 7.68
N ALA A 103 0.36 14.42 8.63
CA ALA A 103 1.76 14.71 8.36
C ALA A 103 2.63 13.50 8.75
N PRO A 104 2.95 12.61 7.80
CA PRO A 104 3.87 11.51 8.08
C PRO A 104 5.25 12.05 8.42
N ASN A 105 5.88 11.50 9.45
CA ASN A 105 7.21 11.92 9.89
C ASN A 105 8.27 11.70 8.78
N HIS A 106 8.09 10.64 8.00
CA HIS A 106 8.89 10.38 6.81
C HIS A 106 7.93 10.30 5.62
N PRO A 107 7.99 11.22 4.66
CA PRO A 107 7.18 11.11 3.44
C PRO A 107 7.84 10.10 2.50
N SER A 108 7.39 8.85 2.52
CA SER A 108 7.79 7.81 1.57
C SER A 108 6.61 7.25 0.78
N LEU A 109 6.90 6.52 -0.30
CA LEU A 109 5.87 5.88 -1.13
C LEU A 109 4.98 4.93 -0.32
N ILE A 110 5.56 4.21 0.64
CA ILE A 110 4.81 3.25 1.44
C ILE A 110 3.82 3.95 2.40
N ASP A 111 4.12 5.17 2.88
CA ASP A 111 3.20 5.92 3.74
C ASP A 111 1.91 6.28 2.99
N VAL A 112 2.03 6.66 1.71
CA VAL A 112 0.87 6.90 0.84
C VAL A 112 0.06 5.62 0.63
N VAL A 113 0.72 4.48 0.43
CA VAL A 113 0.05 3.17 0.29
C VAL A 113 -0.70 2.80 1.58
N LEU A 114 -0.09 3.00 2.74
CA LEU A 114 -0.70 2.73 4.05
C LEU A 114 -1.96 3.60 4.23
N LEU A 115 -1.84 4.91 3.97
CA LEU A 115 -2.96 5.85 4.06
C LEU A 115 -4.07 5.52 3.06
N ALA A 116 -3.74 5.36 1.77
CA ALA A 116 -4.70 5.08 0.71
C ALA A 116 -5.40 3.72 0.89
N SER A 117 -4.80 2.77 1.61
CA SER A 117 -5.44 1.50 1.93
C SER A 117 -6.63 1.61 2.90
N ARG A 118 -6.65 2.65 3.75
CA ARG A 118 -7.67 2.83 4.81
C ARG A 118 -8.51 4.09 4.66
N LEU A 119 -7.97 5.12 4.03
CA LEU A 119 -8.60 6.42 3.87
C LEU A 119 -9.02 6.63 2.40
N PRO A 120 -10.30 6.39 2.04
CA PRO A 120 -10.76 6.48 0.66
C PRO A 120 -10.75 7.91 0.09
N HIS A 121 -10.67 8.94 0.96
CA HIS A 121 -10.77 10.34 0.57
C HIS A 121 -9.51 11.16 0.90
N VAL A 122 -8.35 10.51 0.99
CA VAL A 122 -7.07 11.20 1.26
C VAL A 122 -6.55 11.86 -0.02
N THR A 123 -6.16 13.13 0.08
CA THR A 123 -5.42 13.83 -0.97
C THR A 123 -4.00 14.06 -0.48
N CYS A 124 -3.02 13.42 -1.12
CA CYS A 124 -1.61 13.60 -0.78
C CYS A 124 -1.05 14.79 -1.54
N ILE A 125 -0.55 15.79 -0.82
CA ILE A 125 0.18 16.91 -1.43
C ILE A 125 1.66 16.55 -1.35
N MET A 126 2.30 16.42 -2.51
CA MET A 126 3.73 16.13 -2.63
C MET A 126 4.47 17.27 -3.32
N LYS A 127 5.78 17.33 -3.13
CA LYS A 127 6.63 18.38 -3.71
C LYS A 127 6.54 18.34 -5.24
N ALA A 128 6.42 19.50 -5.87
CA ALA A 128 6.23 19.64 -7.32
C ALA A 128 7.35 18.99 -8.16
N GLU A 129 8.56 18.87 -7.61
CA GLU A 129 9.70 18.19 -8.26
C GLU A 129 9.45 16.70 -8.55
N ILE A 130 8.48 16.06 -7.88
CA ILE A 130 8.06 14.67 -8.17
C ILE A 130 7.00 14.63 -9.29
N TRP A 131 6.30 15.75 -9.53
CA TRP A 131 5.24 15.88 -10.52
C TRP A 131 5.76 15.86 -11.96
N ASP A 132 7.03 16.20 -12.18
CA ASP A 132 7.65 16.14 -13.51
C ASP A 132 8.06 14.72 -13.94
N ASN A 133 7.85 13.71 -13.09
CA ASN A 133 8.15 12.32 -13.43
C ASN A 133 6.95 11.64 -14.07
N ILE A 134 7.05 11.21 -15.33
CA ILE A 134 6.00 10.52 -16.10
C ILE A 134 5.36 9.31 -15.37
N LEU A 135 6.08 8.70 -14.43
CA LEU A 135 5.59 7.57 -13.64
C LEU A 135 4.81 7.97 -12.37
N LEU A 136 5.01 9.19 -11.85
CA LEU A 136 4.44 9.66 -10.57
C LEU A 136 3.60 10.94 -10.70
N GLY A 137 3.77 11.69 -11.79
CA GLY A 137 3.01 12.88 -12.15
C GLY A 137 2.17 12.63 -13.40
N GLY A 138 0.91 13.06 -13.33
CA GLY A 138 -0.09 12.93 -14.39
C GLY A 138 -1.15 14.00 -14.27
#